data_AF-A0A9X5X8A2-F1
#
_entry.id   AF-A0A9X5X8A2-F1
#
_cell.length_a   1.000
_cell.length_b   1.000
_cell.length_c   1.000
_cell.angle_alpha   90.00
_cell.angle_beta   90.00
_cell.angle_gamma   90.00
#
_symmetry.space_group_name_H-M   'P 1'
#
loop_
_entity.id
_entity.type
_entity.pdbx_description
1 polymer ?
#
loop_
_entity_poly.entity_id
_entity_poly.type
_entity_poly.pdbx_seq_one_letter_code
_entity_poly.pdbx_strand_id
1 'polypeptide(L)'
;TELADPWAEFQQVFDTRRTEADVFFEGVVPDGLTEDERRMVRQALAGMLWSKQYYYLDVERWLAEHGVDPLAADPRVRNSSWYHMVNDEVISMPDTWEYPWFAAWDLAFHAISLSMVDIGFAKSQLELLLRRLYLHPNGQIPAYEWNFGDVNPPVHAWAVLFVYELEKHRTGRGDRTFLENAFQKLMKNFTWWLNRKDVDGNNVFQGGFLGLDNIGVFDRSAPLPTGGHLDQADGTAWMALYCQNLLEIAIELADDNRVYVEHAQTLFEHFAWITVAMNHIGDDNQSLWDEEDGFFYDLLRLPDGGATRLKVRSLVGLIPLAATSVIGGWTDRRFPELVQGAREFVRGHPAVEALVSSHHVLGPGAAGHHLFALFDEERLRRVLSRMLDEDEFLGPHGIRSLSRYHAAHPYTFEVHGEPYGVGYLPAESDSGMFGGNSNWRGPVWFPVNLLLVEQGEQMMARRARP
;
A
#
# COMPACT_ATOMS: atom_id res chain seq x y z
N THR A 1 1.19 -20.44 -45.56
CA THR A 1 2.30 -20.76 -46.48
C THR A 1 3.40 -21.39 -45.66
N GLU A 2 3.74 -22.65 -45.92
CA GLU A 2 4.88 -23.30 -45.26
C GLU A 2 6.18 -22.68 -45.77
N LEU A 3 7.08 -22.32 -44.86
CA LEU A 3 8.41 -21.82 -45.18
C LEU A 3 9.31 -23.01 -45.53
N ALA A 4 10.07 -22.90 -46.62
CA ALA A 4 10.98 -23.95 -47.09
C ALA A 4 12.21 -24.15 -46.18
N ASP A 5 12.65 -23.09 -45.51
CA ASP A 5 13.64 -23.11 -44.43
C ASP A 5 13.29 -22.03 -43.39
N PRO A 6 12.52 -22.37 -42.34
CA PRO A 6 12.09 -21.39 -41.35
C PRO A 6 13.23 -20.85 -40.46
N TRP A 7 14.43 -21.42 -40.53
CA TRP A 7 15.55 -21.07 -39.64
C TRP A 7 16.75 -20.43 -40.36
N ALA A 8 16.66 -20.19 -41.67
CA ALA A 8 17.74 -19.61 -42.47
C ALA A 8 18.34 -18.32 -41.87
N GLU A 9 17.50 -17.49 -41.24
CA GLU A 9 17.88 -16.21 -40.65
C GLU A 9 18.07 -16.26 -39.13
N PHE A 10 17.95 -17.43 -38.49
CA PHE A 10 17.92 -17.56 -37.02
C PHE A 10 19.11 -16.87 -36.34
N GLN A 11 20.34 -17.19 -36.76
CA GLN A 11 21.54 -16.66 -36.12
C GLN A 11 21.62 -15.13 -36.26
N GLN A 12 21.31 -14.62 -37.45
CA GLN A 12 21.32 -13.18 -37.73
C GLN A 12 20.28 -12.45 -36.87
N VAL A 13 19.06 -12.99 -36.78
CA VAL A 13 17.99 -12.42 -35.96
C VAL A 13 18.38 -12.43 -34.48
N PHE A 14 18.90 -13.57 -33.99
CA PHE A 14 19.31 -13.71 -32.59
C PHE A 14 20.42 -12.73 -32.22
N ASP A 15 21.47 -12.61 -33.05
CA ASP A 15 22.55 -11.66 -32.81
C ASP A 15 22.06 -10.20 -32.86
N THR A 16 21.16 -9.88 -33.80
CA THR A 16 20.55 -8.55 -33.89
C THR A 16 19.74 -8.23 -32.62
N ARG A 17 18.86 -9.14 -32.18
CA ARG A 17 18.06 -8.92 -30.95
C ARG A 17 18.94 -8.81 -29.70
N ARG A 18 20.03 -9.57 -29.63
CA ARG A 18 20.99 -9.46 -28.53
C ARG A 18 21.65 -8.09 -28.48
N THR A 19 22.16 -7.60 -29.61
CA THR A 19 22.75 -6.25 -29.69
C THR A 19 21.74 -5.15 -29.37
N GLU A 20 20.51 -5.24 -29.88
CA GLU A 20 19.45 -4.29 -29.54
C GLU A 20 19.13 -4.28 -28.04
N ALA A 21 19.08 -5.46 -27.40
CA ALA A 21 18.87 -5.57 -25.97
C ALA A 21 20.04 -4.96 -25.17
N ASP A 22 21.28 -5.21 -25.59
CA ASP A 22 22.46 -4.61 -24.95
C ASP A 22 22.40 -3.08 -25.00
N VAL A 23 22.17 -2.50 -26.18
CA VAL A 23 22.03 -1.06 -26.39
C VAL A 23 20.85 -0.47 -25.59
N PHE A 24 19.73 -1.19 -25.51
CA PHE A 24 18.58 -0.75 -24.71
C PHE A 24 18.92 -0.65 -23.22
N PHE A 25 19.56 -1.70 -22.65
CA PHE A 25 19.89 -1.72 -21.22
C PHE A 25 21.02 -0.75 -20.86
N GLU A 26 21.90 -0.38 -21.79
CA GLU A 26 22.86 0.72 -21.59
C GLU A 26 22.17 2.05 -21.24
N GLY A 27 20.97 2.30 -21.78
CA GLY A 27 20.19 3.51 -21.50
C GLY A 27 19.24 3.42 -20.29
N VAL A 28 19.00 2.22 -19.76
CA VAL A 28 18.10 2.00 -18.60
C VAL A 28 18.87 2.07 -17.29
N VAL A 29 20.10 1.54 -17.28
CA VAL A 29 20.88 1.33 -16.06
C VAL A 29 21.56 2.65 -15.64
N PRO A 30 21.41 3.10 -14.39
CA PRO A 30 22.03 4.35 -13.92
C PRO A 30 23.56 4.39 -14.09
N ASP A 31 24.08 5.59 -14.30
CA ASP A 31 25.51 5.84 -14.29
C ASP A 31 26.14 5.52 -12.92
N GLY A 32 27.41 5.10 -12.92
CA GLY A 32 28.17 4.85 -11.70
C GLY A 32 28.05 3.44 -11.10
N LEU A 33 27.18 2.59 -11.65
CA LEU A 33 27.10 1.17 -11.25
C LEU A 33 28.26 0.33 -11.81
N THR A 34 28.77 -0.56 -10.97
CA THR A 34 29.73 -1.60 -11.35
C THR A 34 29.12 -2.61 -12.31
N GLU A 35 29.95 -3.30 -13.09
CA GLU A 35 29.51 -4.29 -14.08
C GLU A 35 28.64 -5.40 -13.45
N ASP A 36 28.93 -5.79 -12.20
CA ASP A 36 28.14 -6.77 -11.45
C ASP A 36 26.74 -6.24 -11.11
N GLU A 37 26.63 -4.99 -10.66
CA GLU A 37 25.36 -4.32 -10.36
C GLU A 37 24.52 -4.12 -11.64
N ARG A 38 25.17 -3.75 -12.76
CA ARG A 38 24.50 -3.63 -14.06
C ARG A 38 23.88 -4.96 -14.49
N ARG A 39 24.61 -6.06 -14.34
CA ARG A 39 24.09 -7.41 -14.63
C ARG A 39 22.95 -7.79 -13.69
N MET A 40 23.05 -7.48 -12.39
CA MET A 40 21.98 -7.72 -11.42
C MET A 40 20.70 -7.00 -11.81
N VAL A 41 20.76 -5.70 -12.15
CA VAL A 41 19.58 -4.92 -12.58
C VAL A 41 18.95 -5.52 -13.83
N ARG A 42 19.77 -5.86 -14.84
CA ARG A 42 19.28 -6.48 -16.07
C ARG A 42 18.60 -7.82 -15.82
N GLN A 43 19.18 -8.67 -14.96
CA GLN A 43 18.60 -9.97 -14.61
C GLN A 43 17.30 -9.83 -13.84
N ALA A 44 17.22 -8.90 -12.88
CA ALA A 44 16.00 -8.63 -12.12
C ALA A 44 14.86 -8.16 -13.05
N LEU A 45 15.14 -7.20 -13.94
CA LEU A 45 14.15 -6.71 -14.92
C LEU A 45 13.76 -7.80 -15.92
N ALA A 46 14.69 -8.65 -16.36
CA ALA A 46 14.38 -9.79 -17.22
C ALA A 46 13.46 -10.79 -16.51
N GLY A 47 13.67 -11.06 -15.21
CA GLY A 47 12.78 -11.87 -14.39
C GLY A 47 11.37 -11.29 -14.34
N MET A 48 11.24 -9.99 -14.05
CA MET A 48 9.95 -9.28 -14.04
C MET A 48 9.22 -9.37 -15.39
N LEU A 49 9.94 -9.21 -16.50
CA LEU A 49 9.38 -9.33 -17.84
C LEU A 49 8.95 -10.76 -18.17
N TRP A 50 9.68 -11.76 -17.65
CA TRP A 50 9.38 -13.18 -17.84
C TRP A 50 8.18 -13.64 -17.00
N SER A 51 7.88 -12.95 -15.89
CA SER A 51 6.71 -13.22 -15.05
C SER A 51 5.37 -12.74 -15.61
N LYS A 52 5.36 -12.16 -16.81
CA LYS A 52 4.13 -11.80 -17.52
C LYS A 52 3.40 -13.06 -18.00
N GLN A 53 2.17 -13.29 -17.53
CA GLN A 53 1.36 -14.44 -17.92
C GLN A 53 0.01 -13.98 -18.47
N TYR A 54 -0.49 -14.68 -19.49
CA TYR A 54 -1.87 -14.52 -19.92
C TYR A 54 -2.80 -15.17 -18.90
N TYR A 55 -3.74 -14.39 -18.37
CA TYR A 55 -4.67 -14.83 -17.34
C TYR A 55 -6.11 -14.63 -17.82
N TYR A 56 -6.81 -15.74 -18.03
CA TYR A 56 -8.22 -15.75 -18.44
C TYR A 56 -9.11 -16.35 -17.36
N LEU A 57 -10.12 -15.60 -16.94
CA LEU A 57 -11.15 -16.08 -16.02
C LEU A 57 -12.44 -15.28 -16.22
N ASP A 58 -13.50 -15.94 -16.66
CA ASP A 58 -14.87 -15.43 -16.66
C ASP A 58 -15.60 -16.05 -15.46
N VAL A 59 -15.89 -15.24 -14.44
CA VAL A 59 -16.43 -15.73 -13.16
C VAL A 59 -17.86 -16.24 -13.33
N GLU A 60 -18.72 -15.53 -14.06
CA GLU A 60 -20.10 -15.96 -14.32
C GLU A 60 -20.11 -17.30 -15.05
N ARG A 61 -19.31 -17.43 -16.11
CA ARG A 61 -19.17 -18.68 -16.86
C ARG A 61 -18.66 -19.81 -15.97
N TRP A 62 -17.64 -19.56 -15.16
CA TRP A 62 -17.09 -20.56 -14.24
C TRP A 62 -18.16 -21.04 -13.25
N LEU A 63 -18.93 -20.13 -12.65
CA LEU A 63 -20.01 -20.49 -11.72
C LEU A 63 -21.10 -21.35 -12.40
N ALA A 64 -21.54 -20.94 -13.59
CA ALA A 64 -22.58 -21.63 -14.34
C ALA A 64 -22.16 -23.05 -14.75
N GLU A 65 -20.92 -23.23 -15.23
CA GLU A 65 -20.36 -24.54 -15.60
C GLU A 65 -20.24 -25.48 -14.39
N HIS A 66 -20.19 -24.95 -13.16
CA HIS A 66 -20.16 -25.71 -11.91
C HIS A 66 -21.53 -25.82 -11.22
N GLY A 67 -22.62 -25.46 -11.90
CA GLY A 67 -23.98 -25.59 -11.39
C GLY A 67 -24.34 -24.62 -10.26
N VAL A 68 -23.58 -23.54 -10.11
CA VAL A 68 -23.87 -22.45 -9.17
C VAL A 68 -24.62 -21.36 -9.92
N ASP A 69 -25.77 -20.94 -9.40
CA ASP A 69 -26.49 -19.77 -9.93
C ASP A 69 -25.66 -18.50 -9.66
N PRO A 70 -25.12 -17.83 -10.70
CA PRO A 70 -24.29 -16.64 -10.52
C PRO A 70 -25.02 -15.49 -9.82
N LEU A 71 -26.36 -15.46 -9.88
CA LEU A 71 -27.18 -14.42 -9.26
C LEU A 71 -27.52 -14.70 -7.80
N ALA A 72 -27.34 -15.94 -7.33
CA ALA A 72 -27.60 -16.32 -5.94
C ALA A 72 -26.50 -15.88 -4.97
N ALA A 73 -25.30 -15.59 -5.47
CA ALA A 73 -24.12 -15.18 -4.69
C ALA A 73 -23.90 -16.03 -3.41
N ASP A 74 -23.75 -17.35 -3.57
CA ASP A 74 -23.53 -18.28 -2.46
C ASP A 74 -22.19 -17.97 -1.77
N PRO A 75 -22.16 -17.52 -0.50
CA PRO A 75 -20.93 -17.15 0.18
C PRO A 75 -20.00 -18.35 0.47
N ARG A 76 -20.49 -19.58 0.31
CA ARG A 76 -19.68 -20.79 0.43
C ARG A 76 -18.86 -21.07 -0.83
N VAL A 77 -19.22 -20.46 -1.95
CA VAL A 77 -18.51 -20.57 -3.22
C VAL A 77 -17.60 -19.36 -3.37
N ARG A 78 -16.30 -19.63 -3.51
CA ARG A 78 -15.28 -18.62 -3.71
C ARG A 78 -15.67 -17.66 -4.84
N ASN A 79 -15.49 -16.36 -4.57
CA ASN A 79 -15.69 -15.26 -5.54
C ASN A 79 -17.09 -15.20 -6.18
N SER A 80 -18.10 -15.86 -5.62
CA SER A 80 -19.47 -15.87 -6.18
C SER A 80 -20.10 -14.47 -6.28
N SER A 81 -19.72 -13.55 -5.38
CA SER A 81 -20.14 -12.15 -5.42
C SER A 81 -19.48 -11.32 -6.53
N TRP A 82 -18.49 -11.88 -7.22
CA TRP A 82 -17.72 -11.23 -8.28
C TRP A 82 -18.12 -11.74 -9.68
N TYR A 83 -19.37 -12.19 -9.84
CA TYR A 83 -19.88 -12.74 -11.11
C TYR A 83 -19.62 -11.85 -12.34
N HIS A 84 -19.58 -10.52 -12.18
CA HIS A 84 -19.34 -9.56 -13.25
C HIS A 84 -17.89 -9.54 -13.78
N MET A 85 -16.95 -10.18 -13.08
CA MET A 85 -15.53 -10.06 -13.35
C MET A 85 -15.10 -10.95 -14.52
N VAL A 86 -14.38 -10.36 -15.46
CA VAL A 86 -13.82 -11.03 -16.64
C VAL A 86 -12.37 -10.62 -16.80
N ASN A 87 -11.47 -11.57 -16.59
CA ASN A 87 -10.04 -11.40 -16.80
C ASN A 87 -9.68 -11.99 -18.16
N ASP A 88 -8.95 -11.25 -18.99
CA ASP A 88 -8.56 -11.65 -20.35
C ASP A 88 -7.33 -10.86 -20.82
N GLU A 89 -6.29 -10.82 -19.99
CA GLU A 89 -5.16 -9.90 -20.18
C GLU A 89 -3.83 -10.56 -19.83
N VAL A 90 -2.74 -9.95 -20.30
CA VAL A 90 -1.38 -10.30 -19.85
C VAL A 90 -1.06 -9.51 -18.58
N ILE A 91 -0.82 -10.23 -17.49
CA ILE A 91 -0.63 -9.67 -16.16
C ILE A 91 0.76 -10.04 -15.63
N SER A 92 1.41 -9.11 -14.93
CA SER A 92 2.66 -9.37 -14.22
C SER A 92 2.37 -10.16 -12.93
N MET A 93 2.84 -11.40 -12.85
CA MET A 93 2.66 -12.25 -11.67
C MET A 93 3.81 -12.10 -10.66
N PRO A 94 3.58 -12.32 -9.36
CA PRO A 94 4.65 -12.33 -8.35
C PRO A 94 5.68 -13.43 -8.64
N ASP A 95 5.21 -14.62 -9.04
CA ASP A 95 6.06 -15.73 -9.46
C ASP A 95 5.36 -16.58 -10.53
N THR A 96 6.12 -17.16 -11.47
CA THR A 96 5.52 -17.95 -12.57
C THR A 96 5.08 -19.36 -12.17
N TRP A 97 5.52 -19.85 -11.01
CA TRP A 97 5.36 -21.24 -10.59
C TRP A 97 4.59 -21.37 -9.27
N GLU A 98 5.04 -20.71 -8.20
CA GLU A 98 4.43 -20.74 -6.87
C GLU A 98 3.20 -19.83 -6.81
N TYR A 99 3.28 -18.66 -7.44
CA TYR A 99 2.22 -17.65 -7.43
C TYR A 99 1.75 -17.24 -8.84
N PRO A 100 1.27 -18.18 -9.69
CA PRO A 100 0.87 -17.92 -11.08
C PRO A 100 -0.49 -17.21 -11.18
N TRP A 101 -0.73 -16.25 -10.30
CA TRP A 101 -1.95 -15.49 -10.10
C TRP A 101 -1.60 -14.09 -9.60
N PHE A 102 -2.48 -13.12 -9.87
CA PHE A 102 -2.20 -11.74 -9.50
C PHE A 102 -2.62 -11.43 -8.07
N ALA A 103 -1.82 -10.62 -7.37
CA ALA A 103 -2.28 -9.89 -6.20
C ALA A 103 -2.26 -8.40 -6.51
N ALA A 104 -3.27 -7.67 -6.03
CA ALA A 104 -3.43 -6.26 -6.33
C ALA A 104 -2.25 -5.42 -5.82
N TRP A 105 -1.85 -5.61 -4.56
CA TRP A 105 -0.77 -4.81 -4.02
C TRP A 105 0.59 -5.13 -4.66
N ASP A 106 0.88 -6.40 -4.98
CA ASP A 106 2.09 -6.79 -5.74
C ASP A 106 2.16 -6.05 -7.09
N LEU A 107 1.06 -5.97 -7.84
CA LEU A 107 1.02 -5.26 -9.12
C LEU A 107 1.42 -3.79 -9.01
N ALA A 108 1.12 -3.12 -7.88
CA ALA A 108 1.53 -1.75 -7.65
C ALA A 108 3.07 -1.64 -7.57
N PHE A 109 3.73 -2.55 -6.86
CA PHE A 109 5.19 -2.62 -6.80
C PHE A 109 5.81 -3.07 -8.13
N HIS A 110 5.20 -4.04 -8.82
CA HIS A 110 5.64 -4.49 -10.13
C HIS A 110 5.66 -3.34 -11.14
N ALA A 111 4.61 -2.51 -11.16
CA ALA A 111 4.50 -1.39 -12.07
C ALA A 111 5.64 -0.37 -11.87
N ILE A 112 6.07 -0.13 -10.63
CA ILE A 112 7.21 0.74 -10.33
C ILE A 112 8.49 0.17 -10.96
N SER A 113 8.81 -1.10 -10.75
CA SER A 113 10.01 -1.71 -11.34
C SER A 113 9.93 -1.76 -12.88
N LEU A 114 8.77 -2.17 -13.42
CA LEU A 114 8.55 -2.29 -14.86
C LEU A 114 8.57 -0.93 -15.57
N SER A 115 8.24 0.16 -14.89
CA SER A 115 8.31 1.52 -15.45
C SER A 115 9.73 1.94 -15.86
N MET A 116 10.75 1.23 -15.38
CA MET A 116 12.13 1.43 -15.84
C MET A 116 12.34 1.04 -17.30
N VAL A 117 11.62 0.01 -17.77
CA VAL A 117 11.81 -0.57 -19.11
C VAL A 117 10.59 -0.42 -20.02
N ASP A 118 9.39 -0.35 -19.45
CA ASP A 118 8.14 -0.26 -20.20
C ASP A 118 7.07 0.46 -19.37
N ILE A 119 7.10 1.79 -19.43
CA ILE A 119 6.15 2.64 -18.70
C ILE A 119 4.71 2.48 -19.20
N GLY A 120 4.53 2.15 -20.48
CA GLY A 120 3.21 1.89 -21.05
C GLY A 120 2.59 0.64 -20.44
N PHE A 121 3.36 -0.44 -20.35
CA PHE A 121 2.92 -1.65 -19.66
C PHE A 121 2.67 -1.39 -18.17
N ALA A 122 3.56 -0.70 -17.46
CA ALA A 122 3.37 -0.36 -16.05
C ALA A 122 2.04 0.38 -15.80
N LYS A 123 1.74 1.42 -16.58
CA LYS A 123 0.45 2.12 -16.51
C LYS A 123 -0.73 1.19 -16.80
N SER A 124 -0.61 0.34 -17.83
CA SER A 124 -1.68 -0.60 -18.19
C SER A 124 -2.02 -1.57 -17.05
N GLN A 125 -1.01 -2.02 -16.28
CA GLN A 125 -1.19 -2.91 -15.13
C GLN A 125 -1.90 -2.19 -13.96
N LEU A 126 -1.57 -0.92 -13.71
CA LEU A 126 -2.26 -0.10 -12.69
C LEU A 126 -3.70 0.21 -13.10
N GLU A 127 -3.95 0.50 -14.37
CA GLU A 127 -5.31 0.73 -14.86
C GLU A 127 -6.14 -0.54 -14.89
N LEU A 128 -5.51 -1.71 -15.10
CA LEU A 128 -6.17 -3.01 -15.27
C LEU A 128 -7.20 -3.26 -14.18
N LEU A 129 -6.76 -3.20 -12.91
CA LEU A 129 -7.61 -3.48 -11.76
C LEU A 129 -8.66 -2.41 -11.50
N LEU A 130 -8.56 -1.26 -12.17
CA LEU A 130 -9.54 -0.18 -12.11
C LEU A 130 -10.53 -0.25 -13.28
N ARG A 131 -10.32 -1.12 -14.28
CA ARG A 131 -11.25 -1.29 -15.41
C ARG A 131 -12.58 -1.88 -14.95
N ARG A 132 -13.65 -1.57 -15.68
CA ARG A 132 -15.02 -2.08 -15.42
C ARG A 132 -15.15 -3.61 -15.35
N LEU A 133 -14.18 -4.34 -15.93
CA LEU A 133 -14.16 -5.80 -15.96
C LEU A 133 -13.48 -6.41 -14.71
N TYR A 134 -12.79 -5.59 -13.92
CA TYR A 134 -12.03 -6.00 -12.73
C TYR A 134 -12.57 -5.31 -11.47
N LEU A 135 -12.71 -3.97 -11.51
CA LEU A 135 -13.16 -3.17 -10.38
C LEU A 135 -14.62 -3.47 -10.05
N HIS A 136 -14.88 -3.89 -8.81
CA HIS A 136 -16.24 -4.19 -8.38
C HIS A 136 -17.15 -2.95 -8.53
N PRO A 137 -18.43 -3.12 -8.91
CA PRO A 137 -19.40 -2.02 -9.00
C PRO A 137 -19.55 -1.18 -7.72
N ASN A 138 -19.18 -1.71 -6.55
CA ASN A 138 -19.19 -0.99 -5.26
C ASN A 138 -17.91 -0.18 -4.98
N GLY A 139 -16.88 -0.29 -5.82
CA GLY A 139 -15.60 0.39 -5.66
C GLY A 139 -14.45 -0.50 -5.17
N GLN A 140 -14.68 -1.76 -4.78
CA GLN A 140 -13.63 -2.65 -4.31
C GLN A 140 -12.69 -3.07 -5.46
N ILE A 141 -11.37 -2.96 -5.22
CA ILE A 141 -10.33 -3.55 -6.06
C ILE A 141 -10.19 -5.03 -5.66
N PRO A 142 -10.19 -5.98 -6.62
CA PRO A 142 -10.07 -7.40 -6.31
C PRO A 142 -8.71 -7.69 -5.69
N ALA A 143 -8.66 -8.35 -4.53
CA ALA A 143 -7.41 -8.60 -3.82
C ALA A 143 -6.50 -9.59 -4.57
N TYR A 144 -6.93 -10.85 -4.71
CA TYR A 144 -6.16 -11.92 -5.34
C TYR A 144 -7.05 -13.10 -5.73
N GLU A 145 -6.56 -14.02 -6.57
CA GLU A 145 -7.37 -15.09 -7.20
C GLU A 145 -8.25 -15.86 -6.22
N TRP A 146 -7.73 -16.27 -5.05
CA TRP A 146 -8.53 -17.12 -4.16
C TRP A 146 -9.55 -16.37 -3.29
N ASN A 147 -9.50 -15.05 -3.22
CA ASN A 147 -10.51 -14.25 -2.53
C ASN A 147 -10.48 -12.80 -3.04
N PHE A 148 -11.20 -12.51 -4.12
CA PHE A 148 -11.30 -11.15 -4.65
C PHE A 148 -11.89 -10.17 -3.64
N GLY A 149 -12.73 -10.67 -2.73
CA GLY A 149 -13.39 -9.90 -1.68
C GLY A 149 -12.52 -9.57 -0.46
N ASP A 150 -11.31 -10.11 -0.37
CA ASP A 150 -10.38 -9.74 0.70
C ASP A 150 -9.81 -8.33 0.47
N VAL A 151 -8.85 -7.94 1.30
CA VAL A 151 -8.27 -6.61 1.32
C VAL A 151 -6.76 -6.69 1.29
N ASN A 152 -6.16 -5.88 0.43
CA ASN A 152 -4.72 -5.66 0.39
C ASN A 152 -4.39 -4.23 0.80
N PRO A 153 -3.11 -3.91 1.10
CA PRO A 153 -2.68 -2.54 1.31
C PRO A 153 -3.07 -1.68 0.10
N PRO A 154 -3.77 -0.55 0.28
CA PRO A 154 -4.23 0.33 -0.79
C PRO A 154 -3.10 1.21 -1.38
N VAL A 155 -1.98 0.59 -1.74
CA VAL A 155 -0.79 1.24 -2.32
C VAL A 155 -0.96 1.63 -3.81
N HIS A 156 -2.12 1.37 -4.40
CA HIS A 156 -2.39 1.65 -5.81
C HIS A 156 -2.25 3.13 -6.18
N ALA A 157 -2.75 4.04 -5.34
CA ALA A 157 -2.66 5.48 -5.62
C ALA A 157 -1.22 5.98 -5.56
N TRP A 158 -0.42 5.45 -4.63
CA TRP A 158 1.01 5.71 -4.56
C TRP A 158 1.71 5.28 -5.85
N ALA A 159 1.48 4.05 -6.33
CA ALA A 159 2.10 3.57 -7.56
C ALA A 159 1.66 4.36 -8.80
N VAL A 160 0.38 4.76 -8.89
CA VAL A 160 -0.12 5.65 -9.96
C VAL A 160 0.60 6.99 -9.95
N LEU A 161 0.70 7.63 -8.79
CA LEU A 161 1.38 8.91 -8.63
C LEU A 161 2.89 8.78 -8.96
N PHE A 162 3.54 7.72 -8.47
CA PHE A 162 4.95 7.45 -8.73
C PHE A 162 5.23 7.29 -10.23
N VAL A 163 4.47 6.44 -10.93
CA VAL A 163 4.67 6.20 -12.37
C VAL A 163 4.40 7.47 -13.19
N TYR A 164 3.39 8.26 -12.80
CA TYR A 164 3.09 9.54 -13.42
C TYR A 164 4.26 10.54 -13.24
N GLU A 165 4.75 10.71 -12.01
CA GLU A 165 5.86 11.63 -11.72
C GLU A 165 7.17 11.18 -12.35
N LEU A 166 7.43 9.87 -12.42
CA LEU A 166 8.59 9.33 -13.14
C LEU A 166 8.56 9.69 -14.62
N GLU A 167 7.41 9.53 -15.30
CA GLU A 167 7.24 9.94 -16.69
C GLU A 167 7.47 11.44 -16.86
N LYS A 168 6.85 12.24 -16.00
CA LYS A 168 6.95 13.70 -16.00
C LYS A 168 8.39 14.15 -15.81
N HIS A 169 9.13 13.53 -14.90
CA HIS A 169 10.55 13.80 -14.69
C HIS A 169 11.41 13.43 -15.90
N ARG A 170 11.15 12.27 -16.54
CA ARG A 170 11.93 11.79 -17.70
C ARG A 170 11.66 12.57 -18.98
N THR A 171 10.41 12.99 -19.20
CA THR A 171 9.97 13.56 -20.49
C THR A 171 9.64 15.05 -20.43
N GLY A 172 9.57 15.62 -19.22
CA GLY A 172 9.06 16.97 -18.96
C GLY A 172 7.54 17.08 -18.99
N ARG A 173 6.79 16.00 -19.28
CA ARG A 173 5.33 16.01 -19.37
C ARG A 173 4.71 14.72 -18.84
N GLY A 174 3.85 14.84 -17.83
CA GLY A 174 3.08 13.69 -17.33
C GLY A 174 1.85 13.38 -18.19
N ASP A 175 1.44 12.12 -18.22
CA ASP A 175 0.19 11.66 -18.81
C ASP A 175 -1.01 11.95 -17.89
N ARG A 176 -1.60 13.12 -18.11
CA ARG A 176 -2.76 13.62 -17.36
C ARG A 176 -3.99 12.74 -17.53
N THR A 177 -4.19 12.14 -18.70
CA THR A 177 -5.35 11.28 -18.96
C THR A 177 -5.28 10.01 -18.14
N PHE A 178 -4.10 9.36 -18.07
CA PHE A 178 -3.86 8.24 -17.16
C PHE A 178 -4.15 8.63 -15.70
N LEU A 179 -3.61 9.77 -15.27
CA LEU A 179 -3.75 10.25 -13.89
C LEU A 179 -5.21 10.52 -13.52
N GLU A 180 -5.94 11.26 -14.35
CA GLU A 180 -7.35 11.61 -14.13
C GLU A 180 -8.26 10.38 -14.16
N ASN A 181 -8.03 9.47 -15.11
CA ASN A 181 -8.77 8.22 -15.24
C ASN A 181 -8.59 7.33 -14.00
N ALA A 182 -7.37 7.23 -13.48
CA ALA A 182 -7.08 6.49 -12.26
C ALA A 182 -7.70 7.17 -11.03
N PHE A 183 -7.56 8.50 -10.90
CA PHE A 183 -8.09 9.27 -9.78
C PHE A 183 -9.58 9.01 -9.53
N GLN A 184 -10.42 9.10 -10.57
CA GLN A 184 -11.87 8.90 -10.43
C GLN A 184 -12.23 7.51 -9.90
N LYS A 185 -11.51 6.47 -10.32
CA LYS A 185 -11.73 5.08 -9.91
C LYS A 185 -11.17 4.80 -8.53
N LEU A 186 -10.03 5.41 -8.20
CA LEU A 186 -9.44 5.34 -6.87
C LEU A 186 -10.26 6.11 -5.84
N MET A 187 -10.88 7.24 -6.20
CA MET A 187 -11.85 7.92 -5.32
C MET A 187 -13.04 7.00 -4.98
N LYS A 188 -13.54 6.24 -5.96
CA LYS A 188 -14.58 5.23 -5.73
C LYS A 188 -14.10 4.14 -4.76
N ASN A 189 -12.85 3.68 -4.89
CA ASN A 189 -12.27 2.72 -3.97
C ASN A 189 -12.06 3.31 -2.56
N PHE A 190 -11.59 4.54 -2.47
CA PHE A 190 -11.45 5.28 -1.21
C PHE A 190 -12.80 5.41 -0.49
N THR A 191 -13.87 5.77 -1.20
CA THR A 191 -15.24 5.78 -0.63
C THR A 191 -15.69 4.39 -0.20
N TRP A 192 -15.33 3.32 -0.93
CA TRP A 192 -15.62 1.95 -0.49
C TRP A 192 -14.93 1.63 0.85
N TRP A 193 -13.66 2.02 1.00
CA TRP A 193 -12.92 1.85 2.26
C TRP A 193 -13.60 2.57 3.43
N LEU A 194 -13.94 3.85 3.27
CA LEU A 194 -14.66 4.63 4.29
C LEU A 194 -15.98 3.98 4.71
N ASN A 195 -16.70 3.31 3.80
CA ASN A 195 -18.00 2.73 4.11
C ASN A 195 -17.94 1.28 4.59
N ARG A 196 -16.88 0.53 4.28
CA ARG A 196 -16.81 -0.92 4.51
C ARG A 196 -15.72 -1.36 5.46
N LYS A 197 -14.75 -0.49 5.72
CA LYS A 197 -13.56 -0.78 6.52
C LYS A 197 -13.35 0.22 7.65
N ASP A 198 -14.28 1.15 7.85
CA ASP A 198 -14.44 1.96 9.06
C ASP A 198 -15.83 1.64 9.62
N VAL A 199 -15.95 0.50 10.31
CA VAL A 199 -17.25 -0.08 10.72
C VAL A 199 -17.98 0.84 11.70
N ASP A 200 -17.22 1.54 12.54
CA ASP A 200 -17.75 2.43 13.58
C ASP A 200 -17.91 3.88 13.10
N GLY A 201 -17.44 4.21 11.90
CA GLY A 201 -17.50 5.56 11.35
C GLY A 201 -16.64 6.57 12.13
N ASN A 202 -15.55 6.10 12.73
CA ASN A 202 -14.68 6.88 13.63
C ASN A 202 -13.30 7.16 13.01
N ASN A 203 -13.09 6.83 11.73
CA ASN A 203 -11.83 6.97 11.00
C ASN A 203 -10.69 6.08 11.52
N VAL A 204 -11.03 4.98 12.19
CA VAL A 204 -10.11 3.88 12.54
C VAL A 204 -10.49 2.67 11.71
N PHE A 205 -9.54 2.13 10.95
CA PHE A 205 -9.87 1.16 9.90
C PHE A 205 -9.61 -0.29 10.34
N GLN A 206 -10.54 -1.17 9.99
CA GLN A 206 -10.49 -2.62 10.15
C GLN A 206 -10.32 -3.26 8.77
N GLY A 207 -9.09 -3.20 8.26
CA GLY A 207 -8.69 -3.67 6.94
C GLY A 207 -8.68 -5.19 6.76
N GLY A 208 -8.55 -5.98 7.82
CA GLY A 208 -8.46 -7.45 7.72
C GLY A 208 -7.04 -7.90 7.37
N PHE A 209 -6.89 -8.79 6.37
CA PHE A 209 -5.63 -9.42 5.94
C PHE A 209 -4.49 -8.44 5.64
N LEU A 210 -4.74 -7.41 4.83
CA LEU A 210 -3.77 -6.38 4.44
C LEU A 210 -2.42 -6.92 3.94
N GLY A 211 -2.37 -8.12 3.37
CA GLY A 211 -1.14 -8.68 2.78
C GLY A 211 -0.10 -9.16 3.79
N LEU A 212 -0.42 -9.17 5.09
CA LEU A 212 0.51 -9.49 6.18
C LEU A 212 0.04 -10.73 6.95
N ASP A 213 0.10 -11.88 6.28
CA ASP A 213 -0.54 -13.16 6.63
C ASP A 213 -0.57 -13.51 8.12
N ASN A 214 0.59 -13.81 8.70
CA ASN A 214 0.73 -14.31 10.06
C ASN A 214 1.31 -13.23 11.00
N ILE A 215 1.30 -11.95 10.63
CA ILE A 215 1.99 -10.90 11.39
C ILE A 215 1.37 -10.67 12.78
N GLY A 216 0.07 -10.93 12.90
CA GLY A 216 -0.72 -10.73 14.11
C GLY A 216 -0.93 -12.00 14.93
N VAL A 217 -1.62 -11.83 16.05
CA VAL A 217 -2.03 -12.89 16.97
C VAL A 217 -3.19 -13.72 16.40
N PHE A 218 -4.11 -13.05 15.71
CA PHE A 218 -5.32 -13.63 15.13
C PHE A 218 -5.29 -13.54 13.61
N ASP A 219 -6.01 -14.46 12.96
CA ASP A 219 -6.41 -14.28 11.56
C ASP A 219 -7.35 -13.06 11.49
N ARG A 220 -6.86 -12.00 10.84
CA ARG A 220 -7.55 -10.71 10.73
C ARG A 220 -8.74 -10.74 9.77
N SER A 221 -8.85 -11.76 8.92
CA SER A 221 -9.95 -11.93 7.97
C SER A 221 -11.04 -12.89 8.47
N ALA A 222 -10.80 -13.56 9.60
CA ALA A 222 -11.77 -14.43 10.26
C ALA A 222 -12.47 -13.73 11.43
N PRO A 223 -13.69 -14.17 11.82
CA PRO A 223 -14.29 -13.77 13.09
C PRO A 223 -13.35 -14.07 14.26
N LEU A 224 -13.09 -13.09 15.11
CA LEU A 224 -12.18 -13.26 16.24
C LEU A 224 -12.78 -14.22 17.28
N PRO A 225 -11.97 -15.08 17.92
CA PRO A 225 -12.45 -16.01 18.95
C PRO A 225 -13.03 -15.29 20.18
N THR A 226 -12.68 -14.01 20.37
CA THR A 226 -13.22 -13.15 21.43
C THR A 226 -14.61 -12.60 21.14
N GLY A 227 -15.11 -12.78 19.90
CA GLY A 227 -16.34 -12.14 19.40
C GLY A 227 -16.21 -10.64 19.12
N GLY A 228 -15.02 -10.07 19.33
CA GLY A 228 -14.71 -8.66 19.12
C GLY A 228 -14.21 -8.33 17.71
N HIS A 229 -13.55 -7.17 17.58
CA HIS A 229 -12.88 -6.74 16.33
C HIS A 229 -11.54 -6.06 16.62
N LEU A 230 -10.73 -5.84 15.58
CA LEU A 230 -9.42 -5.20 15.66
C LEU A 230 -9.46 -3.81 15.03
N ASP A 231 -9.14 -2.78 15.80
CA ASP A 231 -8.71 -1.48 15.29
C ASP A 231 -7.24 -1.61 14.86
N GLN A 232 -6.99 -1.48 13.55
CA GLN A 232 -5.67 -1.80 12.97
C GLN A 232 -4.82 -0.55 12.76
N ALA A 233 -3.61 -0.54 13.30
CA ALA A 233 -2.70 0.60 13.16
C ALA A 233 -2.18 0.75 11.73
N ASP A 234 -1.87 -0.36 11.06
CA ASP A 234 -1.48 -0.39 9.65
C ASP A 234 -2.64 -0.04 8.72
N GLY A 235 -3.83 -0.63 8.92
CA GLY A 235 -5.02 -0.32 8.12
C GLY A 235 -5.35 1.18 8.12
N THR A 236 -5.25 1.80 9.30
CA THR A 236 -5.48 3.24 9.46
C THR A 236 -4.38 4.08 8.82
N ALA A 237 -3.10 3.68 9.00
CA ALA A 237 -1.98 4.35 8.37
C ALA A 237 -2.01 4.25 6.83
N TRP A 238 -2.42 3.10 6.28
CA TRP A 238 -2.59 2.91 4.85
C TRP A 238 -3.64 3.85 4.27
N MET A 239 -4.75 4.06 4.98
CA MET A 239 -5.78 4.99 4.54
C MET A 239 -5.32 6.45 4.63
N ALA A 240 -4.49 6.80 5.62
CA ALA A 240 -3.84 8.09 5.66
C ALA A 240 -2.92 8.32 4.45
N LEU A 241 -2.07 7.34 4.11
CA LEU A 241 -1.22 7.38 2.92
C LEU A 241 -2.06 7.46 1.64
N TYR A 242 -3.13 6.68 1.52
CA TYR A 242 -4.02 6.72 0.37
C TYR A 242 -4.64 8.12 0.20
N CYS A 243 -5.10 8.71 1.30
CA CYS A 243 -5.65 10.06 1.32
C CYS A 243 -4.63 11.11 0.86
N GLN A 244 -3.39 11.03 1.36
CA GLN A 244 -2.28 11.90 0.95
C GLN A 244 -1.96 11.77 -0.55
N ASN A 245 -1.90 10.55 -1.09
CA ASN A 245 -1.62 10.34 -2.52
C ASN A 245 -2.76 10.90 -3.39
N LEU A 246 -4.01 10.66 -3.01
CA LEU A 246 -5.16 11.23 -3.73
C LEU A 246 -5.17 12.76 -3.65
N LEU A 247 -4.77 13.34 -2.51
CA LEU A 247 -4.66 14.78 -2.33
C LEU A 247 -3.61 15.36 -3.29
N GLU A 248 -2.44 14.74 -3.39
CA GLU A 248 -1.40 15.15 -4.35
C GLU A 248 -1.87 15.04 -5.80
N ILE A 249 -2.57 13.95 -6.15
CA ILE A 249 -3.15 13.78 -7.48
C ILE A 249 -4.20 14.88 -7.77
N ALA A 250 -5.07 15.19 -6.81
CA ALA A 250 -6.08 16.23 -6.97
C ALA A 250 -5.45 17.63 -7.16
N ILE A 251 -4.41 17.95 -6.39
CA ILE A 251 -3.66 19.21 -6.54
C ILE A 251 -2.99 19.28 -7.92
N GLU A 252 -2.39 18.18 -8.37
CA GLU A 252 -1.80 18.10 -9.71
C GLU A 252 -2.89 18.36 -10.75
N LEU A 253 -4.03 17.65 -10.74
CA LEU A 253 -5.14 17.83 -11.69
C LEU A 253 -5.81 19.22 -11.63
N ALA A 254 -5.75 19.89 -10.48
CA ALA A 254 -6.32 21.24 -10.30
C ALA A 254 -5.65 22.32 -11.16
N ASP A 255 -4.44 22.06 -11.68
CA ASP A 255 -3.76 22.99 -12.60
C ASP A 255 -4.54 23.24 -13.88
N ASP A 256 -5.23 22.21 -14.39
CA ASP A 256 -6.01 22.27 -15.62
C ASP A 256 -7.51 22.47 -15.33
N ASN A 257 -8.01 21.88 -14.23
CA ASN A 257 -9.42 21.95 -13.88
C ASN A 257 -9.65 22.19 -12.39
N ARG A 258 -10.10 23.40 -12.05
CA ARG A 258 -10.25 23.85 -10.67
C ARG A 258 -11.28 23.08 -9.84
N VAL A 259 -12.13 22.23 -10.43
CA VAL A 259 -13.04 21.37 -9.64
C VAL A 259 -12.28 20.43 -8.70
N TYR A 260 -11.04 20.07 -9.04
CA TYR A 260 -10.20 19.23 -8.19
C TYR A 260 -9.71 19.93 -6.91
N VAL A 261 -9.85 21.25 -6.80
CA VAL A 261 -9.55 21.98 -5.56
C VAL A 261 -10.48 21.55 -4.43
N GLU A 262 -11.78 21.39 -4.71
CA GLU A 262 -12.75 20.91 -3.70
C GLU A 262 -12.45 19.47 -3.30
N HIS A 263 -12.08 18.60 -4.26
CA HIS A 263 -11.62 17.25 -3.96
C HIS A 263 -10.38 17.25 -3.05
N ALA A 264 -9.40 18.11 -3.35
CA ALA A 264 -8.21 18.28 -2.51
C ALA A 264 -8.58 18.75 -1.09
N GLN A 265 -9.51 19.69 -0.95
CA GLN A 265 -10.02 20.11 0.37
C GLN A 265 -10.66 18.94 1.12
N THR A 266 -11.56 18.18 0.50
CA THR A 266 -12.20 17.02 1.13
C THR A 266 -11.19 15.96 1.58
N LEU A 267 -10.16 15.69 0.77
CA LEU A 267 -9.10 14.73 1.12
C LEU A 267 -8.24 15.25 2.27
N PHE A 268 -7.92 16.54 2.30
CA PHE A 268 -7.24 17.15 3.45
C PHE A 268 -8.04 16.94 4.75
N GLU A 269 -9.36 17.16 4.71
CA GLU A 269 -10.22 17.00 5.88
C GLU A 269 -10.30 15.54 6.36
N HIS A 270 -10.43 14.59 5.43
CA HIS A 270 -10.36 13.16 5.76
C HIS A 270 -9.03 12.80 6.42
N PHE A 271 -7.90 13.24 5.85
CA PHE A 271 -6.60 13.01 6.44
C PHE A 271 -6.52 13.56 7.87
N ALA A 272 -6.98 14.80 8.09
CA ALA A 272 -6.97 15.41 9.41
C ALA A 272 -7.78 14.60 10.44
N TRP A 273 -8.94 14.07 10.05
CA TRP A 273 -9.75 13.21 10.93
C TRP A 273 -9.10 11.86 11.21
N ILE A 274 -8.45 11.23 10.22
CA ILE A 274 -7.68 10.00 10.42
C ILE A 274 -6.55 10.25 11.43
N THR A 275 -5.83 11.37 11.30
CA THR A 275 -4.77 11.71 12.24
C THR A 275 -5.32 11.96 13.64
N VAL A 276 -6.47 12.62 13.79
CA VAL A 276 -7.14 12.75 15.09
C VAL A 276 -7.46 11.37 15.67
N ALA A 277 -8.08 10.48 14.89
CA ALA A 277 -8.47 9.15 15.33
C ALA A 277 -7.28 8.29 15.77
N MET A 278 -6.15 8.33 15.05
CA MET A 278 -4.94 7.60 15.46
C MET A 278 -4.32 8.11 16.77
N ASN A 279 -4.50 9.40 17.07
CA ASN A 279 -3.90 10.06 18.22
C ASN A 279 -4.84 10.13 19.45
N HIS A 280 -6.15 10.08 19.23
CA HIS A 280 -7.16 10.23 20.27
C HIS A 280 -8.42 9.43 19.90
N ILE A 281 -8.74 8.38 20.66
CA ILE A 281 -9.95 7.58 20.46
C ILE A 281 -10.84 7.65 21.70
N GLY A 282 -11.97 8.35 21.55
CA GLY A 282 -13.11 8.31 22.47
C GLY A 282 -12.86 8.75 23.92
N ASP A 283 -13.89 8.59 24.75
CA ASP A 283 -13.88 8.92 26.18
C ASP A 283 -12.91 8.02 27.00
N ASP A 284 -12.54 6.86 26.44
CA ASP A 284 -11.70 5.84 27.10
C ASP A 284 -10.19 6.12 26.94
N ASN A 285 -9.82 7.12 26.12
CA ASN A 285 -8.45 7.56 25.85
C ASN A 285 -7.49 6.44 25.36
N GLN A 286 -8.01 5.34 24.81
CA GLN A 286 -7.23 4.23 24.27
C GLN A 286 -6.99 4.43 22.76
N SER A 287 -5.85 5.00 22.38
CA SER A 287 -5.47 5.25 20.98
C SER A 287 -4.81 4.02 20.30
N LEU A 288 -4.25 4.16 19.10
CA LEU A 288 -3.34 3.15 18.53
C LEU A 288 -1.89 3.34 19.02
N TRP A 289 -1.59 4.50 19.62
CA TRP A 289 -0.28 4.86 20.15
C TRP A 289 -0.12 4.47 21.62
N ASP A 290 0.94 3.73 21.93
CA ASP A 290 1.30 3.41 23.30
C ASP A 290 2.35 4.40 23.82
N GLU A 291 1.97 5.22 24.80
CA GLU A 291 2.83 6.27 25.34
C GLU A 291 3.98 5.73 26.19
N GLU A 292 3.86 4.53 26.75
CA GLU A 292 4.94 3.89 27.51
C GLU A 292 5.99 3.31 26.55
N ASP A 293 5.55 2.52 25.58
CA ASP A 293 6.45 1.93 24.60
C ASP A 293 6.99 2.94 23.58
N GLY A 294 6.22 3.96 23.24
CA GLY A 294 6.53 4.86 22.13
C GLY A 294 6.39 4.17 20.78
N PHE A 295 5.32 3.40 20.61
CA PHE A 295 5.10 2.58 19.43
C PHE A 295 3.61 2.41 19.13
N PHE A 296 3.29 2.16 17.86
CA PHE A 296 1.91 1.90 17.42
C PHE A 296 1.59 0.41 17.47
N TYR A 297 0.36 0.10 17.90
CA TYR A 297 -0.13 -1.27 18.02
C TYR A 297 -1.62 -1.35 17.68
N ASP A 298 -2.07 -2.53 17.25
CA ASP A 298 -3.49 -2.81 17.10
C ASP A 298 -4.19 -2.82 18.46
N LEU A 299 -5.48 -2.49 18.44
CA LEU A 299 -6.34 -2.51 19.60
C LEU A 299 -7.47 -3.53 19.39
N LEU A 300 -7.56 -4.50 20.28
CA LEU A 300 -8.66 -5.47 20.33
C LEU A 300 -9.83 -4.87 21.09
N ARG A 301 -10.96 -4.68 20.40
CA ARG A 301 -12.23 -4.23 20.97
C ARG A 301 -13.08 -5.44 21.33
N LEU A 302 -13.47 -5.56 22.60
CA LEU A 302 -14.25 -6.67 23.12
C LEU A 302 -15.76 -6.35 23.10
N PRO A 303 -16.65 -7.36 23.00
CA PRO A 303 -18.10 -7.14 23.00
C PRO A 303 -18.66 -6.47 24.26
N ASP A 304 -17.93 -6.53 25.37
CA ASP A 304 -18.30 -5.90 26.64
C ASP A 304 -17.94 -4.40 26.71
N GLY A 305 -17.39 -3.84 25.62
CA GLY A 305 -16.90 -2.46 25.55
C GLY A 305 -15.46 -2.29 26.01
N GLY A 306 -14.82 -3.33 26.54
CA GLY A 306 -13.41 -3.32 26.89
C GLY A 306 -12.52 -3.20 25.66
N ALA A 307 -11.31 -2.68 25.86
CA ALA A 307 -10.28 -2.62 24.82
C ALA A 307 -8.93 -3.05 25.39
N THR A 308 -8.15 -3.77 24.59
CA THR A 308 -6.82 -4.25 24.96
C THR A 308 -5.85 -4.11 23.80
N ARG A 309 -4.70 -3.51 24.07
CA ARG A 309 -3.67 -3.30 23.06
C ARG A 309 -2.86 -4.58 22.83
N LEU A 310 -2.72 -4.98 21.56
CA LEU A 310 -1.94 -6.14 21.17
C LEU A 310 -0.49 -5.73 20.96
N LYS A 311 0.34 -5.84 22.01
CA LYS A 311 1.74 -5.37 22.05
C LYS A 311 2.72 -6.25 21.25
N VAL A 312 2.42 -6.43 19.96
CA VAL A 312 3.27 -7.12 18.98
C VAL A 312 4.08 -6.06 18.21
N ARG A 313 5.38 -5.99 18.47
CA ARG A 313 6.32 -5.07 17.81
C ARG A 313 6.62 -5.59 16.40
N SER A 314 5.78 -5.23 15.44
CA SER A 314 5.88 -5.65 14.04
C SER A 314 5.87 -4.46 13.08
N LEU A 315 6.00 -4.74 11.78
CA LEU A 315 5.82 -3.74 10.72
C LEU A 315 4.51 -2.98 10.84
N VAL A 316 3.46 -3.56 11.43
CA VAL A 316 2.19 -2.89 11.70
C VAL A 316 2.39 -1.55 12.40
N GLY A 317 3.30 -1.50 13.38
CA GLY A 317 3.63 -0.27 14.10
C GLY A 317 4.65 0.63 13.40
N LEU A 318 5.24 0.17 12.29
CA LEU A 318 6.16 0.94 11.44
C LEU A 318 5.47 1.53 10.19
N ILE A 319 4.38 0.93 9.69
CA ILE A 319 3.61 1.44 8.54
C ILE A 319 3.19 2.91 8.70
N PRO A 320 2.85 3.44 9.90
CA PRO A 320 2.61 4.87 10.07
C PRO A 320 3.74 5.77 9.53
N LEU A 321 5.00 5.31 9.54
CA LEU A 321 6.13 6.05 8.96
C LEU A 321 5.99 6.27 7.46
N ALA A 322 5.32 5.35 6.76
CA ALA A 322 5.11 5.46 5.32
C ALA A 322 4.02 6.49 4.95
N ALA A 323 3.14 6.86 5.88
CA ALA A 323 2.05 7.81 5.64
C ALA A 323 2.49 9.26 5.92
N THR A 324 3.53 9.70 5.22
CA THR A 324 4.06 11.06 5.35
C THR A 324 4.27 11.71 4.00
N SER A 325 3.58 12.83 3.75
CA SER A 325 3.78 13.62 2.53
C SER A 325 4.19 15.06 2.84
N VAL A 326 4.87 15.69 1.89
CA VAL A 326 5.28 17.09 1.99
C VAL A 326 4.72 17.84 0.79
N ILE A 327 3.69 18.65 0.99
CA ILE A 327 3.10 19.45 -0.07
C ILE A 327 3.88 20.76 -0.21
N GLY A 328 4.34 21.05 -1.42
CA GLY A 328 5.26 22.16 -1.69
C GLY A 328 4.62 23.54 -1.51
N GLY A 329 5.43 24.54 -1.13
CA GLY A 329 4.98 25.93 -0.95
C GLY A 329 4.56 26.65 -2.26
N TRP A 330 4.74 26.02 -3.42
CA TRP A 330 4.16 26.51 -4.67
C TRP A 330 2.63 26.40 -4.66
N THR A 331 2.08 25.42 -3.95
CA THR A 331 0.64 25.20 -3.78
C THR A 331 -0.02 26.45 -3.17
N ASP A 332 0.64 27.07 -2.18
CA ASP A 332 0.16 28.30 -1.54
C ASP A 332 -0.02 29.46 -2.52
N ARG A 333 0.82 29.53 -3.55
CA ARG A 333 0.75 30.59 -4.58
C ARG A 333 -0.25 30.25 -5.67
N ARG A 334 -0.38 28.96 -5.99
CA ARG A 334 -1.18 28.48 -7.12
C ARG A 334 -2.66 28.30 -6.76
N PHE A 335 -2.92 27.78 -5.55
CA PHE A 335 -4.24 27.44 -5.01
C PHE A 335 -4.42 28.02 -3.59
N PRO A 336 -4.41 29.35 -3.43
CA PRO A 336 -4.54 29.98 -2.12
C PRO A 336 -5.84 29.60 -1.39
N GLU A 337 -6.91 29.28 -2.12
CA GLU A 337 -8.17 28.83 -1.56
C GLU A 337 -8.09 27.46 -0.87
N LEU A 338 -7.21 26.56 -1.31
CA LEU A 338 -6.99 25.26 -0.66
C LEU A 338 -6.38 25.48 0.74
N VAL A 339 -5.37 26.35 0.82
CA VAL A 339 -4.70 26.71 2.08
C VAL A 339 -5.64 27.48 3.00
N GLN A 340 -6.45 28.39 2.46
CA GLN A 340 -7.45 29.10 3.24
C GLN A 340 -8.49 28.14 3.81
N GLY A 341 -9.05 27.25 2.98
CA GLY A 341 -10.02 26.24 3.39
C GLY A 341 -9.46 25.33 4.48
N ALA A 342 -8.23 24.83 4.31
CA ALA A 342 -7.55 24.03 5.33
C ALA A 342 -7.43 24.78 6.67
N ARG A 343 -7.05 26.06 6.66
CA ARG A 343 -6.95 26.90 7.88
C ARG A 343 -8.31 27.18 8.51
N GLU A 344 -9.35 27.34 7.72
CA GLU A 344 -10.72 27.52 8.20
C GLU A 344 -11.25 26.24 8.84
N PHE A 345 -11.02 25.10 8.18
CA PHE A 345 -11.36 23.79 8.72
C PHE A 345 -10.66 23.52 10.05
N VAL A 346 -9.33 23.70 10.14
CA VAL A 346 -8.58 23.46 11.37
C VAL A 346 -9.11 24.33 12.51
N ARG A 347 -9.31 25.65 12.29
CA ARG A 347 -9.89 26.55 13.31
C ARG A 347 -11.33 26.22 13.68
N GLY A 348 -12.09 25.61 12.77
CA GLY A 348 -13.46 25.19 13.00
C GLY A 348 -13.59 23.92 13.84
N HIS A 349 -12.51 23.13 13.98
CA HIS A 349 -12.53 21.82 14.62
C HIS A 349 -11.49 21.72 15.75
N PRO A 350 -11.87 21.98 17.01
CA PRO A 350 -10.95 22.05 18.15
C PRO A 350 -10.07 20.79 18.35
N ALA A 351 -10.59 19.60 18.05
CA ALA A 351 -9.81 18.36 18.14
C ALA A 351 -8.64 18.33 17.13
N VAL A 352 -8.91 18.79 15.91
CA VAL A 352 -7.89 18.94 14.86
C VAL A 352 -6.93 20.06 15.23
N GLU A 353 -7.44 21.22 15.66
CA GLU A 353 -6.61 22.36 16.09
C GLU A 353 -5.65 21.98 17.23
N ALA A 354 -6.14 21.24 18.22
CA ALA A 354 -5.35 20.75 19.34
C ALA A 354 -4.20 19.87 18.85
N LEU A 355 -4.47 18.89 17.98
CA LEU A 355 -3.45 18.02 17.37
C LEU A 355 -2.41 18.84 16.59
N VAL A 356 -2.86 19.74 15.71
CA VAL A 356 -1.98 20.60 14.89
C VAL A 356 -1.07 21.47 15.75
N SER A 357 -1.63 22.06 16.81
CA SER A 357 -0.92 22.97 17.71
C SER A 357 0.06 22.25 18.62
N SER A 358 -0.29 21.06 19.11
CA SER A 358 0.53 20.29 20.06
C SER A 358 1.65 19.50 19.38
N HIS A 359 1.43 19.03 18.15
CA HIS A 359 2.34 18.09 17.50
C HIS A 359 3.10 18.71 16.30
N HIS A 360 2.80 19.95 15.90
CA HIS A 360 3.35 20.58 14.67
C HIS A 360 3.22 19.68 13.42
N VAL A 361 2.21 18.81 13.41
CA VAL A 361 2.01 17.74 12.42
C VAL A 361 1.49 18.26 11.08
N LEU A 362 0.81 19.41 11.12
CA LEU A 362 0.33 20.15 9.95
C LEU A 362 0.80 21.60 10.06
N GLY A 363 1.79 21.98 9.27
CA GLY A 363 2.26 23.36 9.32
C GLY A 363 3.35 23.70 8.30
N PRO A 364 3.56 25.02 8.06
CA PRO A 364 4.58 25.49 7.15
C PRO A 364 5.97 25.21 7.73
N GLY A 365 6.71 24.31 7.10
CA GLY A 365 8.15 24.13 7.23
C GLY A 365 8.95 25.18 6.46
N ALA A 366 10.26 24.93 6.32
CA ALA A 366 11.16 25.80 5.58
C ALA A 366 10.64 26.06 4.15
N ALA A 367 10.74 27.31 3.68
CA ALA A 367 10.27 27.75 2.36
C ALA A 367 8.75 27.56 2.07
N GLY A 368 7.91 27.38 3.09
CA GLY A 368 6.45 27.29 2.94
C GLY A 368 5.91 25.91 2.56
N HIS A 369 6.71 24.85 2.72
CA HIS A 369 6.26 23.47 2.55
C HIS A 369 5.35 23.03 3.69
N HIS A 370 4.27 22.30 3.44
CA HIS A 370 3.41 21.74 4.48
C HIS A 370 3.73 20.26 4.66
N LEU A 371 4.16 19.86 5.87
CA LEU A 371 4.31 18.46 6.23
C LEU A 371 2.94 17.90 6.64
N PHE A 372 2.62 16.72 6.14
CA PHE A 372 1.47 15.91 6.51
C PHE A 372 1.99 14.59 7.08
N ALA A 373 1.89 14.40 8.38
CA ALA A 373 2.31 13.18 9.05
C ALA A 373 1.23 12.69 10.01
N LEU A 374 1.35 11.45 10.49
CA LEU A 374 0.45 10.91 11.52
C LEU A 374 0.87 11.26 12.95
N PHE A 375 2.11 11.75 13.11
CA PHE A 375 2.77 11.96 14.39
C PHE A 375 3.83 13.06 14.28
N ASP A 376 4.27 13.57 15.42
CA ASP A 376 5.29 14.62 15.52
C ASP A 376 6.73 14.10 15.48
N GLU A 377 7.67 15.04 15.57
CA GLU A 377 9.09 14.72 15.65
C GLU A 377 9.46 13.88 16.88
N GLU A 378 8.80 14.06 18.02
CA GLU A 378 9.09 13.29 19.23
C GLU A 378 8.75 11.81 19.03
N ARG A 379 7.53 11.53 18.58
CA ARG A 379 7.08 10.17 18.28
C ARG A 379 7.86 9.57 17.13
N LEU A 380 8.18 10.34 16.09
CA LEU A 380 9.06 9.90 15.01
C LEU A 380 10.39 9.38 15.57
N ARG A 381 11.05 10.14 16.45
CA ARG A 381 12.32 9.73 17.07
C ARG A 381 12.20 8.44 17.87
N ARG A 382 11.07 8.24 18.58
CA ARG A 382 10.80 7.02 19.37
C ARG A 382 10.54 5.78 18.51
N VAL A 383 9.80 5.94 17.40
CA VAL A 383 9.62 4.85 16.45
C VAL A 383 10.94 4.53 15.76
N LEU A 384 11.68 5.54 15.29
CA LEU A 384 13.00 5.35 14.66
C LEU A 384 14.01 4.71 15.59
N SER A 385 14.01 5.05 16.89
CA SER A 385 14.93 4.43 17.85
C SER A 385 14.72 2.91 17.96
N ARG A 386 13.49 2.43 17.77
CA ARG A 386 13.19 0.99 17.73
C ARG A 386 13.49 0.40 16.34
N MET A 387 13.10 1.10 15.27
CA MET A 387 13.30 0.64 13.90
C MET A 387 14.79 0.44 13.57
N LEU A 388 15.65 1.34 14.08
CA LEU A 388 17.09 1.36 13.82
C LEU A 388 17.91 0.59 14.88
N ASP A 389 17.26 -0.08 15.83
CA ASP A 389 17.94 -0.92 16.83
C ASP A 389 18.16 -2.33 16.26
N GLU A 390 19.40 -2.80 16.33
CA GLU A 390 19.83 -4.11 15.81
C GLU A 390 19.22 -5.29 16.60
N ASP A 391 18.92 -5.08 17.87
CA ASP A 391 18.25 -6.05 18.76
C ASP A 391 16.72 -6.05 18.59
N GLU A 392 16.18 -5.11 17.79
CA GLU A 392 14.77 -5.01 17.43
C GLU A 392 14.59 -5.26 15.93
N PHE A 393 14.48 -4.20 15.12
CA PHE A 393 14.06 -4.29 13.73
C PHE A 393 15.22 -4.27 12.72
N LEU A 394 16.33 -3.58 13.01
CA LEU A 394 17.41 -3.42 12.04
C LEU A 394 18.21 -4.71 11.91
N GLY A 395 18.11 -5.37 10.76
CA GLY A 395 18.91 -6.53 10.41
C GLY A 395 20.05 -6.19 9.46
N PRO A 396 21.02 -7.10 9.29
CA PRO A 396 22.12 -6.94 8.32
C PRO A 396 21.65 -6.87 6.85
N HIS A 397 20.36 -7.13 6.60
CA HIS A 397 19.76 -7.18 5.26
C HIS A 397 18.55 -6.25 5.11
N GLY A 398 18.23 -5.43 6.12
CA GLY A 398 17.08 -4.52 6.13
C GLY A 398 16.22 -4.62 7.39
N ILE A 399 15.09 -3.93 7.37
CA ILE A 399 14.10 -3.88 8.46
C ILE A 399 13.29 -5.19 8.47
N ARG A 400 13.33 -5.87 9.61
CA ARG A 400 12.60 -7.13 9.88
C ARG A 400 11.09 -6.88 9.95
N SER A 401 10.30 -7.89 9.56
CA SER A 401 8.84 -7.84 9.66
C SER A 401 8.31 -7.86 11.10
N LEU A 402 9.03 -8.53 11.99
CA LEU A 402 8.77 -8.58 13.42
C LEU A 402 10.06 -8.28 14.18
N SER A 403 9.97 -7.54 15.27
CA SER A 403 11.12 -7.25 16.12
C SER A 403 11.72 -8.53 16.70
N ARG A 404 13.06 -8.58 16.68
CA ARG A 404 13.86 -9.64 17.31
C ARG A 404 13.67 -9.69 18.84
N TYR A 405 13.15 -8.64 19.47
CA TYR A 405 12.73 -8.63 20.87
C TYR A 405 11.83 -9.84 21.22
N HIS A 406 10.95 -10.23 20.30
CA HIS A 406 10.02 -11.35 20.48
C HIS A 406 10.69 -12.73 20.43
N ALA A 407 12.00 -12.82 20.17
CA ALA A 407 12.75 -14.07 20.34
C ALA A 407 12.92 -14.45 21.82
N ALA A 408 13.10 -13.45 22.69
CA ALA A 408 13.17 -13.65 24.14
C ALA A 408 11.83 -13.39 24.84
N HIS A 409 10.95 -12.60 24.22
CA HIS A 409 9.68 -12.16 24.80
C HIS A 409 8.52 -12.41 23.82
N PRO A 410 8.16 -13.67 23.54
CA PRO A 410 7.04 -13.97 22.67
C PRO A 410 5.76 -13.33 23.23
N TYR A 411 4.97 -12.71 22.36
CA TYR A 411 3.70 -12.15 22.78
C TYR A 411 2.67 -13.28 22.90
N THR A 412 1.90 -13.31 23.98
CA THR A 412 0.82 -14.28 24.20
C THR A 412 -0.44 -13.58 24.65
N PHE A 413 -1.59 -14.10 24.21
CA PHE A 413 -2.92 -13.62 24.56
C PHE A 413 -3.84 -14.81 24.79
N GLU A 414 -4.48 -14.88 25.95
CA GLU A 414 -5.36 -16.00 26.32
C GLU A 414 -6.81 -15.68 25.93
N VAL A 415 -7.46 -16.59 25.21
CA VAL A 415 -8.89 -16.51 24.90
C VAL A 415 -9.55 -17.81 25.34
N HIS A 416 -10.49 -17.72 26.29
CA HIS A 416 -11.23 -18.88 26.82
C HIS A 416 -10.33 -20.04 27.31
N GLY A 417 -9.15 -19.75 27.86
CA GLY A 417 -8.20 -20.76 28.33
C GLY A 417 -7.23 -21.28 27.26
N GLU A 418 -7.38 -20.85 26.00
CA GLU A 418 -6.47 -21.21 24.91
C GLU A 418 -5.46 -20.08 24.65
N PRO A 419 -4.15 -20.37 24.63
CA PRO A 419 -3.13 -19.37 24.35
C PRO A 419 -2.96 -19.15 22.85
N TYR A 420 -3.03 -17.89 22.44
CA TYR A 420 -2.64 -17.42 21.10
C TYR A 420 -1.30 -16.69 21.21
N GLY A 421 -0.38 -16.92 20.27
CA GLY A 421 0.98 -16.41 20.40
C GLY A 421 1.63 -15.95 19.10
N VAL A 422 2.56 -15.00 19.25
CA VAL A 422 3.46 -14.50 18.21
C VAL A 422 4.89 -14.57 18.72
N GLY A 423 5.71 -15.40 18.07
CA GLY A 423 7.15 -15.51 18.31
C GLY A 423 7.96 -15.01 17.12
N TYR A 424 9.26 -14.74 17.34
CA TYR A 424 10.19 -14.39 16.28
C TYR A 424 10.69 -15.62 15.52
N LEU A 425 10.30 -15.72 14.25
CA LEU A 425 10.53 -16.82 13.32
C LEU A 425 11.16 -16.26 12.03
N PRO A 426 12.48 -16.07 11.96
CA PRO A 426 13.12 -15.42 10.81
C PRO A 426 13.19 -16.28 9.54
N ALA A 427 12.70 -17.52 9.57
CA ALA A 427 12.74 -18.47 8.47
C ALA A 427 11.33 -19.05 8.21
N GLU A 428 11.09 -20.30 8.60
CA GLU A 428 9.81 -20.99 8.38
C GLU A 428 8.75 -20.54 9.39
N SER A 429 7.49 -20.49 8.94
CA SER A 429 6.36 -20.25 9.84
C SER A 429 6.01 -21.52 10.62
N ASP A 430 5.56 -21.35 11.87
CA ASP A 430 4.96 -22.40 12.70
C ASP A 430 3.43 -22.45 12.60
N SER A 431 2.84 -21.68 11.68
CA SER A 431 1.41 -21.46 11.54
C SER A 431 0.94 -21.78 10.12
N GLY A 432 -0.23 -22.40 10.02
CA GLY A 432 -0.93 -22.65 8.74
C GLY A 432 -1.84 -21.51 8.28
N MET A 433 -1.85 -20.35 8.97
CA MET A 433 -2.61 -19.17 8.55
C MET A 433 -2.28 -18.82 7.09
N PHE A 434 -3.32 -18.58 6.28
CA PHE A 434 -3.20 -18.28 4.85
C PHE A 434 -2.41 -19.31 4.02
N GLY A 435 -2.40 -20.58 4.45
CA GLY A 435 -1.76 -21.68 3.73
C GLY A 435 -0.30 -21.94 4.11
N GLY A 436 0.29 -21.12 4.98
CA GLY A 436 1.61 -21.39 5.60
C GLY A 436 2.84 -21.14 4.74
N ASN A 437 2.68 -20.67 3.50
CA ASN A 437 3.80 -20.42 2.58
C ASN A 437 4.46 -19.04 2.79
N SER A 438 3.75 -18.09 3.41
CA SER A 438 4.22 -16.73 3.67
C SER A 438 4.53 -16.52 5.16
N ASN A 439 5.58 -15.76 5.47
CA ASN A 439 5.99 -15.51 6.85
C ASN A 439 6.41 -14.04 7.11
N TRP A 440 5.69 -13.39 8.02
CA TRP A 440 5.85 -12.02 8.47
C TRP A 440 6.32 -11.91 9.92
N ARG A 441 6.77 -13.03 10.52
CA ARG A 441 7.22 -13.07 11.91
C ARG A 441 8.74 -12.94 12.07
N GLY A 442 9.41 -12.16 11.23
CA GLY A 442 10.85 -11.93 11.32
C GLY A 442 11.60 -11.67 10.02
N PRO A 443 11.25 -12.31 8.87
CA PRO A 443 11.92 -12.07 7.59
C PRO A 443 11.89 -10.61 7.15
N VAL A 444 12.86 -10.22 6.30
CA VAL A 444 12.90 -8.89 5.67
C VAL A 444 12.15 -8.95 4.35
N TRP A 445 11.19 -8.05 4.16
CA TRP A 445 10.39 -7.95 2.94
C TRP A 445 10.79 -6.71 2.14
N PHE A 446 11.26 -6.93 0.91
CA PHE A 446 11.79 -5.88 0.05
C PHE A 446 10.76 -4.76 -0.26
N PRO A 447 9.49 -5.05 -0.62
CA PRO A 447 8.52 -4.00 -0.95
C PRO A 447 8.28 -2.99 0.19
N VAL A 448 8.16 -3.48 1.42
CA VAL A 448 7.93 -2.61 2.58
C VAL A 448 9.20 -1.82 2.96
N ASN A 449 10.37 -2.44 2.83
CA ASN A 449 11.65 -1.73 3.03
C ASN A 449 11.83 -0.60 2.03
N LEU A 450 11.52 -0.84 0.75
CA LEU A 450 11.54 0.19 -0.29
C LEU A 450 10.64 1.37 0.07
N LEU A 451 9.41 1.09 0.50
CA LEU A 451 8.46 2.12 0.90
C LEU A 451 8.98 2.94 2.08
N LEU A 452 9.50 2.29 3.14
CA LEU A 452 10.04 2.99 4.30
C LEU A 452 11.25 3.88 3.95
N VAL A 453 12.14 3.40 3.07
CA VAL A 453 13.30 4.17 2.60
C VAL A 453 12.85 5.36 1.76
N GLU A 454 11.97 5.15 0.78
CA GLU A 454 11.47 6.22 -0.10
C GLU A 454 10.82 7.34 0.71
N GLN A 455 9.94 6.99 1.65
CA GLN A 455 9.24 7.97 2.49
C GLN A 455 10.21 8.71 3.43
N GLY A 456 11.22 8.01 3.97
CA GLY A 456 12.31 8.63 4.71
C GLY A 456 13.14 9.61 3.88
N GLU A 457 13.45 9.29 2.62
CA GLU A 457 14.11 10.19 1.69
C GLU A 457 13.25 11.40 1.35
N GLN A 458 11.94 11.23 1.14
CA GLN A 458 11.02 12.35 0.89
C GLN A 458 11.00 13.35 2.05
N MET A 459 10.97 12.87 3.30
CA MET A 459 11.05 13.70 4.50
C MET A 459 12.36 14.52 4.55
N MET A 460 13.48 13.95 4.11
CA MET A 460 14.79 14.60 4.11
C MET A 460 14.98 15.57 2.93
N ALA A 461 14.66 15.13 1.71
CA ALA A 461 14.96 15.84 0.46
C ALA A 461 14.17 17.14 0.30
N ARG A 462 12.93 17.21 0.82
CA ARG A 462 12.09 18.41 0.73
C ARG A 462 12.33 19.43 1.85
N ARG A 463 13.12 19.10 2.89
CA ARG A 463 13.70 20.08 3.84
C ARG A 463 14.95 20.78 3.30
N ALA A 464 15.63 20.18 2.32
CA ALA A 464 16.95 20.62 1.84
C ALA A 464 16.91 21.45 0.53
N ARG A 465 15.76 21.64 -0.11
CA ARG A 465 15.63 22.54 -1.26
C ARG A 465 15.25 23.95 -0.79
N PRO A 466 16.13 24.96 -0.96
CA PRO A 466 15.90 26.33 -0.51
C PRO A 466 14.75 27.04 -1.23
#